data_AF-A0A699WTW5-F1
#
_entry.id   AF-A0A699WTW5-F1
#
_cell.length_a   1.000
_cell.length_b   1.000
_cell.length_c   1.000
_cell.angle_alpha   90.00
_cell.angle_beta   90.00
_cell.angle_gamma   90.00
#
_symmetry.space_group_name_H-M   'P 1'
#
loop_
_entity.id
_entity.type
_entity.pdbx_description
1 polymer ?
#
loop_
_entity_poly.entity_id
_entity_poly.type
_entity_poly.pdbx_seq_one_letter_code
_entity_poly.pdbx_strand_id
1 'polypeptide(L)'
;IKREFSVPRTPQQNGIAERKNRTLIEAARTLLADLRLPIPFWAEAVNTACYVQNRVLVTKPHNKIPYELLHGRLPSIGFMRPFGCPVTILNT
;
A
#
# COMPACT_ATOMS: atom_id res chain seq x y z
N ILE A 1 -11.02 5.20 -21.80
CA ILE A 1 -11.35 4.97 -20.37
C ILE A 1 -12.84 5.25 -20.20
N LYS A 2 -13.64 4.23 -19.84
CA LYS A 2 -15.07 4.41 -19.52
C LYS A 2 -15.19 4.83 -18.05
N ARG A 3 -16.05 5.82 -17.75
CA ARG A 3 -16.32 6.25 -16.37
C ARG A 3 -17.61 5.59 -15.88
N GLU A 4 -17.53 4.96 -14.72
CA GLU A 4 -18.69 4.40 -14.02
C GLU A 4 -18.79 5.10 -12.66
N PHE A 5 -19.99 5.59 -12.33
CA PHE A 5 -20.24 6.34 -11.10
C PHE A 5 -21.07 5.50 -10.14
N SER A 6 -20.76 5.61 -8.84
CA SER A 6 -21.61 5.05 -7.79
C SER A 6 -22.89 5.86 -7.65
N VAL A 7 -23.99 5.20 -7.30
CA VAL A 7 -25.27 5.84 -7.02
C VAL A 7 -25.12 6.74 -5.77
N PRO A 8 -25.59 8.00 -5.81
CA PRO A 8 -25.55 8.88 -4.65
C PRO A 8 -26.17 8.23 -3.41
N ARG A 9 -25.56 8.46 -2.24
CA ARG A 9 -26.01 7.93 -0.93
C ARG A 9 -26.01 6.39 -0.81
N THR A 10 -25.29 5.68 -1.68
CA THR A 10 -25.09 4.22 -1.58
C THR A 10 -23.61 3.85 -1.36
N PRO A 11 -23.02 4.17 -0.20
CA PRO A 11 -21.60 3.90 0.07
C PRO A 11 -21.24 2.40 -0.04
N GLN A 12 -22.21 1.51 0.10
CA GLN A 12 -22.04 0.06 -0.06
C GLN A 12 -21.51 -0.30 -1.45
N GLN A 13 -21.87 0.45 -2.49
CA GLN A 13 -21.37 0.23 -3.85
C GLN A 13 -19.86 0.46 -3.97
N ASN A 14 -19.29 1.31 -3.12
CA ASN A 14 -17.86 1.61 -3.09
C ASN A 14 -17.12 0.92 -1.92
N GLY A 15 -17.79 0.01 -1.21
CA GLY A 15 -17.31 -0.54 0.05
C GLY A 15 -16.00 -1.34 -0.07
N ILE A 16 -15.64 -1.83 -1.26
CA ILE A 16 -14.33 -2.46 -1.49
C ILE A 16 -13.22 -1.41 -1.48
N ALA A 17 -13.38 -0.33 -2.27
CA ALA A 17 -12.38 0.73 -2.36
C ALA A 17 -12.23 1.46 -1.01
N GLU A 18 -13.34 1.74 -0.32
CA GLU A 18 -13.32 2.39 0.99
C GLU A 18 -12.57 1.56 2.03
N ARG A 19 -12.81 0.25 2.10
CA ARG A 19 -12.08 -0.65 3.01
C ARG A 19 -10.60 -0.70 2.68
N LYS A 20 -10.24 -0.82 1.39
CA LYS A 20 -8.84 -0.84 0.96
C LYS A 20 -8.12 0.48 1.29
N ASN A 21 -8.77 1.62 1.05
CA ASN A 21 -8.22 2.93 1.38
C ASN A 21 -8.02 3.08 2.90
N ARG A 22 -8.97 2.61 3.72
CA ARG A 22 -8.84 2.61 5.18
C ARG A 22 -7.62 1.79 5.63
N THR A 23 -7.49 0.55 5.17
CA THR A 23 -6.35 -0.32 5.52
C THR A 23 -5.01 0.27 5.08
N LEU A 24 -4.96 0.94 3.93
CA LEU A 24 -3.76 1.61 3.46
C LEU A 24 -3.37 2.79 4.36
N ILE A 25 -4.34 3.64 4.70
CA ILE A 25 -4.14 4.81 5.56
C ILE A 25 -3.73 4.39 6.98
N GLU A 26 -4.37 3.35 7.54
CA GLU A 26 -4.02 2.80 8.85
C GLU A 26 -2.59 2.28 8.86
N ALA A 27 -2.18 1.51 7.84
CA ALA A 27 -0.80 1.02 7.73
C ALA A 27 0.22 2.16 7.57
N ALA A 28 -0.08 3.21 6.82
CA ALA A 28 0.80 4.37 6.72
C ALA A 28 0.95 5.10 8.07
N ARG A 29 -0.14 5.25 8.82
CA ARG A 29 -0.13 5.84 10.16
C ARG A 29 0.67 4.99 11.14
N THR A 30 0.54 3.67 11.10
CA THR A 30 1.31 2.77 11.98
C THR A 30 2.80 2.85 11.67
N LEU A 31 3.20 2.90 10.40
CA LEU A 31 4.61 3.08 10.00
C LEU A 31 5.22 4.38 10.53
N LEU A 32 4.49 5.50 10.45
CA LEU A 32 4.96 6.77 10.99
C LEU A 32 5.03 6.77 12.53
N ALA A 33 4.02 6.20 13.18
CA ALA A 33 3.96 6.15 14.64
C ALA A 33 5.08 5.27 15.24
N ASP A 34 5.36 4.12 14.61
CA ASP A 34 6.39 3.18 15.05
C ASP A 34 7.79 3.82 15.05
N LEU A 35 8.12 4.57 14.01
CA LEU A 35 9.41 5.24 13.85
C LEU A 35 9.42 6.69 14.36
N ARG A 36 8.31 7.17 14.93
CA ARG A 36 8.13 8.56 15.39
C ARG A 36 8.51 9.59 14.32
N LEU A 37 8.21 9.27 13.06
CA LEU A 37 8.52 10.15 11.93
C LEU A 37 7.48 11.27 11.79
N PRO A 38 7.90 12.49 11.42
CA PRO A 38 6.98 13.60 11.24
C PRO A 38 6.13 13.44 9.97
N ILE A 39 5.04 14.19 9.90
CA ILE A 39 4.07 14.21 8.77
C ILE A 39 4.69 14.41 7.38
N PRO A 40 5.82 15.12 7.18
CA PRO A 40 6.44 15.23 5.85
C PRO A 40 6.75 13.88 5.19
N PHE A 41 6.98 12.82 5.96
CA PHE A 41 7.22 11.46 5.44
C PHE A 41 5.94 10.70 5.06
N TRP A 42 4.78 11.37 5.05
CA TRP A 42 3.49 10.75 4.75
C TRP A 42 3.47 10.06 3.38
N ALA A 43 4.03 10.71 2.36
CA ALA A 43 4.05 10.16 1.00
C ALA A 43 4.85 8.84 0.95
N GLU A 44 6.02 8.82 1.60
CA GLU A 44 6.91 7.66 1.69
C GLU A 44 6.25 6.53 2.50
N ALA A 45 5.56 6.86 3.60
CA ALA A 45 4.83 5.89 4.41
C ALA A 45 3.69 5.24 3.62
N VAL A 46 2.88 6.04 2.92
CA VAL A 46 1.79 5.52 2.09
C VAL A 46 2.32 4.67 0.93
N ASN A 47 3.39 5.13 0.25
CA ASN A 47 4.02 4.37 -0.82
C ASN A 47 4.56 3.03 -0.32
N THR A 48 5.23 3.02 0.84
CA THR A 48 5.77 1.80 1.45
C THR A 48 4.64 0.84 1.84
N ALA A 49 3.60 1.34 2.52
CA ALA A 49 2.43 0.54 2.88
C ALA A 49 1.77 -0.09 1.64
N CYS A 50 1.54 0.70 0.59
CA CYS A 50 0.98 0.22 -0.68
C CYS A 50 1.86 -0.87 -1.30
N TYR A 51 3.17 -0.64 -1.34
CA TYR A 51 4.13 -1.55 -1.93
C TYR A 51 4.16 -2.91 -1.23
N VAL A 52 4.21 -2.90 0.11
CA VAL A 52 4.22 -4.11 0.94
C VAL A 52 2.89 -4.85 0.82
N GLN A 53 1.76 -4.15 0.95
CA GLN A 53 0.44 -4.78 0.88
C GLN A 53 0.20 -5.49 -0.46
N ASN A 54 0.66 -4.92 -1.57
CA ASN A 54 0.50 -5.52 -2.89
C ASN A 54 1.41 -6.73 -3.16
N ARG A 55 2.49 -6.89 -2.39
CA ARG A 55 3.53 -7.92 -2.65
C ARG A 55 3.60 -9.01 -1.59
N VAL A 56 3.05 -8.79 -0.40
CA VAL A 56 3.18 -9.72 0.74
C VAL A 56 1.83 -10.26 1.19
N LEU A 57 0.76 -9.45 1.15
CA LEU A 57 -0.54 -9.88 1.67
C LEU A 57 -1.26 -10.81 0.69
N VAL A 58 -1.60 -12.00 1.16
CA VAL A 58 -2.36 -12.99 0.38
C VAL A 58 -3.83 -12.59 0.30
N THR A 59 -4.35 -12.56 -0.92
CA THR A 59 -5.78 -12.39 -1.17
C THR A 59 -6.47 -13.74 -1.01
N LYS A 60 -7.13 -13.95 0.15
CA LYS A 60 -7.79 -15.20 0.56
C LYS A 60 -8.54 -15.95 -0.55
N PRO A 61 -9.44 -15.34 -1.35
CA PRO A 61 -10.21 -16.09 -2.35
C PRO A 61 -9.36 -16.72 -3.47
N HIS A 62 -8.16 -16.21 -3.73
CA HIS A 62 -7.30 -16.70 -4.81
C HIS A 62 -6.05 -17.40 -4.30
N ASN A 63 -5.80 -17.35 -2.99
CA ASN A 63 -4.55 -17.80 -2.35
C ASN A 63 -3.27 -17.25 -3.04
N LYS A 64 -3.35 -16.03 -3.58
CA LYS A 64 -2.29 -15.35 -4.31
C LYS A 64 -2.14 -13.92 -3.81
N ILE A 65 -0.94 -13.36 -3.97
CA ILE A 65 -0.67 -11.94 -3.69
C ILE A 65 -1.16 -11.05 -4.84
N PRO A 66 -1.58 -9.80 -4.60
CA PRO A 66 -2.07 -8.89 -5.63
C PRO A 66 -1.11 -8.70 -6.80
N TYR A 67 0.20 -8.64 -6.54
CA TYR A 67 1.22 -8.53 -7.58
C TYR A 67 1.19 -9.71 -8.56
N GLU A 68 1.02 -10.93 -8.06
CA GLU A 68 0.93 -12.13 -8.90
C GLU A 68 -0.37 -12.15 -9.70
N LEU A 69 -1.48 -11.72 -9.09
CA LEU A 69 -2.77 -11.62 -9.79
C LEU A 69 -2.73 -10.61 -10.94
N LEU A 70 -2.01 -9.50 -10.78
CA LEU A 70 -1.91 -8.45 -11.78
C LEU A 70 -0.88 -8.75 -12.88
N HIS A 71 0.27 -9.35 -12.52
CA HIS A 71 1.41 -9.52 -13.42
C HIS A 71 1.70 -10.97 -13.83
N GLY A 72 1.00 -11.95 -13.26
CA GLY A 72 1.20 -13.37 -13.56
C GLY A 72 2.54 -13.95 -13.11
N ARG A 73 3.31 -13.23 -12.27
CA ARG A 73 4.62 -13.66 -11.76
C ARG A 73 4.82 -13.25 -10.31
N LEU A 74 5.70 -13.97 -9.60
CA LEU A 74 6.08 -13.60 -8.24
C LEU A 74 6.97 -12.34 -8.22
N PRO A 75 6.83 -11.46 -7.23
CA PRO A 75 7.72 -10.33 -7.06
C PRO A 75 9.07 -10.80 -6.49
N SER A 76 10.16 -10.19 -6.95
CA SER A 76 11.38 -10.18 -6.16
C SER A 76 11.19 -9.26 -4.94
N ILE A 77 11.61 -9.72 -3.76
CA ILE A 77 11.53 -8.97 -2.49
C ILE A 77 12.89 -8.77 -1.81
N GLY A 78 13.96 -9.37 -2.34
CA GLY A 78 15.29 -9.34 -1.70
C GLY A 78 15.93 -7.95 -1.62
N PHE A 79 15.42 -6.99 -2.38
CA PHE A 79 15.87 -5.59 -2.35
C PHE A 79 15.05 -4.71 -1.39
N MET A 80 13.99 -5.24 -0.77
CA MET A 80 13.21 -4.46 0.19
C MET A 80 14.07 -4.08 1.38
N ARG A 81 13.95 -2.81 1.79
CA ARG A 81 14.54 -2.29 3.02
C ARG A 81 13.43 -1.93 4.01
N PRO A 82 13.68 -2.03 5.33
CA PRO A 82 12.76 -1.52 6.33
C PRO A 82 12.47 -0.03 6.10
N PHE A 83 11.24 0.37 6.41
CA PHE A 83 10.87 1.79 6.41
C PHE A 83 11.78 2.55 7.40
N GLY A 84 12.21 3.76 7.04
CA GLY A 84 13.13 4.57 7.85
C GLY A 84 14.56 4.04 7.98
N CYS A 85 14.98 3.10 7.14
CA CYS A 85 16.38 2.65 7.08
C CYS A 85 17.32 3.84 6.78
N PRO A 86 18.45 4.00 7.49
CA PRO A 86 19.44 5.03 7.19
C PRO A 86 19.95 4.93 5.76
N VAL A 87 20.04 6.07 5.08
CA VAL A 87 20.58 6.17 3.72
C VAL A 87 21.72 7.19 3.68
N THR A 88 22.79 6.85 2.97
CA THR A 88 23.89 7.75 2.67
C THR A 88 23.64 8.42 1.32
N ILE A 89 23.57 9.75 1.32
CA ILE A 89 23.53 10.55 0.09
C ILE A 89 24.97 10.90 -0.26
N LEU A 90 25.45 10.42 -1.40
CA LEU A 90 26.71 10.88 -1.97
C LEU A 90 26.44 12.24 -2.62
N ASN A 91 26.85 13.31 -1.96
CA ASN A 91 26.87 14.64 -2.57
C ASN A 91 28.04 14.69 -3.56
N THR A 92 27.74 14.42 -4.82
CA THR A 92 28.64 14.67 -5.96
C THR A 92 28.42 16.06 -6.52
#